data_AF-A0AAD8E9N3-F1
#
_entry.id   AF-A0AAD8E9N3-F1
#
_cell.length_a   1.000
_cell.length_b   1.000
_cell.length_c   1.000
_cell.angle_alpha   90.00
_cell.angle_beta   90.00
_cell.angle_gamma   90.00
#
_symmetry.space_group_name_H-M   'P 1'
#
loop_
_entity.id
_entity.type
_entity.pdbx_description
1 polymer ?
#
loop_
_entity_poly.entity_id
_entity_poly.type
_entity_poly.pdbx_seq_one_letter_code
_entity_poly.pdbx_strand_id
1 'polypeptide(L)'
;MRNTGFLLLFSGLYELKKEEYFSRYGRVNEEKLFHATGYLNVASILQENFDWRRCNRTKFGQGISFSSDAYYANKHCNKNNPDDRAMICAKVLVSEECEGFENLLLPLSCDTSTGNNDRVKVKFYDNEFYPAYVARYTNPNTVNKCRRFHRK
;
A
#
# COMPACT_ATOMS: atom_id res chain seq x y z
N MET A 1 23.07 10.55 -4.70
CA MET A 1 23.70 9.32 -5.21
C MET A 1 22.61 8.28 -5.38
N ARG A 2 22.42 7.72 -6.58
CA ARG A 2 21.39 6.70 -6.84
C ARG A 2 21.89 5.39 -6.25
N ASN A 3 21.27 4.91 -5.18
CA ASN A 3 21.66 3.70 -4.48
C ASN A 3 21.16 2.47 -5.26
N THR A 4 21.84 2.12 -6.35
CA THR A 4 21.43 1.09 -7.31
C THR A 4 21.45 -0.32 -6.72
N GLY A 5 22.28 -0.58 -5.69
CA GLY A 5 22.34 -1.89 -5.03
C GLY A 5 21.05 -2.26 -4.29
N PHE A 6 20.36 -1.29 -3.70
CA PHE A 6 19.14 -1.53 -2.92
C PHE A 6 17.93 -1.86 -3.81
N LEU A 7 17.85 -1.22 -4.98
CA LEU A 7 16.78 -1.47 -5.96
C LEU A 7 16.87 -2.87 -6.60
N LEU A 8 18.08 -3.38 -6.82
CA LEU A 8 18.30 -4.73 -7.37
C LEU A 8 17.88 -5.82 -6.38
N LEU A 9 18.18 -5.63 -5.09
CA LEU A 9 17.75 -6.55 -4.02
C LEU A 9 16.23 -6.63 -3.94
N PHE A 10 15.54 -5.48 -3.93
CA PHE A 10 14.08 -5.43 -3.83
C PHE A 10 13.38 -6.08 -5.03
N SER A 11 13.90 -5.82 -6.24
CA SER A 11 13.40 -6.47 -7.46
C SER A 11 13.64 -7.98 -7.43
N GLY A 12 14.81 -8.42 -6.97
CA GLY A 12 15.13 -9.85 -6.89
C GLY A 12 14.24 -10.60 -5.92
N LEU A 13 14.02 -10.06 -4.71
CA LEU A 13 13.14 -10.67 -3.71
C LEU A 13 11.68 -10.72 -4.17
N TYR A 14 11.22 -9.70 -4.88
CA TYR A 14 9.88 -9.68 -5.47
C TYR A 14 9.69 -10.77 -6.53
N GLU A 15 10.64 -10.93 -7.46
CA GLU A 15 10.55 -11.98 -8.49
C GLU A 15 10.64 -13.38 -7.87
N LEU A 16 11.50 -13.59 -6.86
CA LEU A 16 11.53 -14.85 -6.11
C LEU A 16 10.19 -15.14 -5.42
N LYS A 17 9.55 -14.13 -4.82
CA LYS A 17 8.24 -14.27 -4.18
C LYS A 17 7.14 -14.60 -5.20
N LYS A 18 7.24 -14.05 -6.41
CA LYS A 18 6.33 -14.35 -7.52
C LYS A 18 6.49 -15.79 -8.01
N GLU A 19 7.71 -16.30 -8.13
CA GLU A 19 7.96 -17.71 -8.44
C GLU A 19 7.44 -18.64 -7.34
N GLU A 20 7.62 -18.27 -6.06
CA GLU A 20 7.03 -19.00 -4.92
C GLU A 20 5.51 -19.08 -5.03
N TYR A 21 4.84 -17.96 -5.36
CA TYR A 21 3.39 -17.92 -5.58
C TYR A 21 2.97 -18.84 -6.72
N PHE A 22 3.66 -18.77 -7.87
CA PHE A 22 3.36 -19.65 -9.00
C PHE A 22 3.54 -21.12 -8.62
N SER A 23 4.62 -21.47 -7.90
CA SER A 23 4.85 -22.85 -7.44
C SER A 23 3.79 -23.33 -6.45
N ARG A 24 3.29 -22.46 -5.58
CA ARG A 24 2.31 -22.81 -4.53
C ARG A 24 0.88 -22.88 -5.04
N TYR A 25 0.50 -21.96 -5.92
CA TYR A 25 -0.89 -21.76 -6.36
C TYR A 25 -1.14 -22.13 -7.83
N GLY A 26 -0.09 -22.39 -8.62
CA GLY A 26 -0.17 -22.66 -10.06
C GLY A 26 -0.47 -21.43 -10.93
N ARG A 27 -0.69 -20.26 -10.31
CA ARG A 27 -0.98 -18.99 -10.96
C ARG A 27 -0.56 -17.83 -10.07
N VAL A 28 -0.23 -16.69 -10.68
CA VAL A 28 0.03 -15.43 -9.97
C VAL A 28 -0.33 -14.26 -10.89
N ASN A 29 -1.17 -13.37 -10.39
CA ASN A 29 -1.51 -12.12 -11.06
C ASN A 29 -0.69 -10.98 -10.46
N GLU A 30 -0.11 -10.13 -11.31
CA GLU A 30 0.50 -8.87 -10.90
C GLU A 30 -0.51 -7.72 -11.09
N GLU A 31 -1.18 -7.32 -10.02
CA GLU A 31 -2.11 -6.19 -10.06
C GLU A 31 -1.39 -4.86 -9.83
N LYS A 32 -1.77 -3.81 -10.57
CA LYS A 32 -1.27 -2.45 -10.35
C LYS A 32 -2.20 -1.71 -9.41
N LEU A 33 -1.78 -1.48 -8.17
CA LEU A 33 -2.61 -0.92 -7.11
C LEU A 33 -1.94 0.29 -6.44
N PHE A 34 -2.75 1.02 -5.68
CA PHE A 34 -2.38 2.27 -5.03
C PHE A 34 -2.33 2.12 -3.52
N HIS A 35 -1.29 2.66 -2.89
CA HIS A 35 -1.20 2.84 -1.45
C HIS A 35 -0.94 4.32 -1.12
N ALA A 36 -1.90 4.95 -0.42
CA ALA A 36 -1.75 6.32 0.04
C ALA A 36 -1.17 6.37 1.47
N THR A 37 -0.18 7.24 1.65
CA THR A 37 0.52 7.46 2.93
C THR A 37 0.99 8.91 3.06
N GLY A 38 1.54 9.29 4.22
CA GLY A 38 2.24 10.57 4.40
C GLY A 38 3.61 10.51 3.76
N TYR A 39 4.08 11.61 3.15
CA TYR A 39 5.36 11.60 2.42
C TYR A 39 6.56 11.18 3.30
N LEU A 40 6.54 11.52 4.59
CA LEU A 40 7.58 11.13 5.56
C LEU A 40 7.71 9.61 5.73
N ASN A 41 6.65 8.84 5.46
CA ASN A 41 6.66 7.38 5.58
C ASN A 41 7.22 6.69 4.32
N VAL A 42 7.40 7.40 3.20
CA VAL A 42 7.83 6.79 1.93
C VAL A 42 9.19 6.14 2.08
N ALA A 43 10.14 6.83 2.73
CA ALA A 43 11.50 6.31 2.87
C ALA A 43 11.53 4.98 3.64
N SER A 44 10.81 4.89 4.77
CA SER A 44 10.74 3.65 5.56
C SER A 44 10.02 2.54 4.80
N ILE A 45 8.93 2.85 4.10
CA ILE A 45 8.20 1.88 3.27
C ILE A 45 9.08 1.28 2.17
N LEU A 46 9.89 2.11 1.50
CA LEU A 46 10.77 1.67 0.42
C LEU A 46 12.03 0.96 0.92
N GLN A 47 12.44 1.18 2.17
CA GLN A 47 13.70 0.64 2.73
C GLN A 47 13.49 -0.60 3.59
N GLU A 48 12.48 -0.61 4.45
CA GLU A 48 12.30 -1.64 5.48
C GLU A 48 11.18 -2.63 5.14
N ASN A 49 10.58 -2.54 3.94
CA ASN A 49 9.24 -3.07 3.67
C ASN A 49 8.22 -2.51 4.68
N PHE A 50 6.92 -2.69 4.42
CA PHE A 50 5.91 -2.18 5.37
C PHE A 50 5.86 -3.06 6.62
N ASP A 51 6.27 -2.52 7.77
CA ASP A 51 5.92 -3.11 9.05
C ASP A 51 4.42 -2.93 9.32
N TRP A 52 3.63 -3.93 8.93
CA TRP A 52 2.18 -3.93 9.14
C TRP A 52 1.80 -3.83 10.63
N ARG A 53 2.71 -4.15 11.56
CA ARG A 53 2.49 -3.97 13.02
C ARG A 53 2.36 -2.50 13.41
N ARG A 54 2.82 -1.58 12.55
CA ARG A 54 2.63 -0.13 12.69
C ARG A 54 1.35 0.37 12.02
N CYS A 55 0.57 -0.50 11.36
CA CYS A 55 -0.63 -0.14 10.62
C CYS A 55 -1.89 -0.27 11.49
N ASN A 56 -2.51 0.86 11.83
CA ASN A 56 -3.78 0.88 12.58
C ASN A 56 -5.02 0.66 11.70
N ARG A 57 -4.86 0.33 10.40
CA ARG A 57 -5.97 0.17 9.45
C ARG A 57 -6.19 -1.31 9.18
N THR A 58 -6.93 -1.96 10.07
CA THR A 58 -7.08 -3.43 10.08
C THR A 58 -8.45 -3.93 9.61
N LYS A 59 -9.28 -3.05 9.04
CA LYS A 59 -10.70 -3.33 8.69
C LYS A 59 -10.88 -4.59 7.83
N PHE A 60 -9.93 -4.88 6.94
CA PHE A 60 -9.96 -6.05 6.06
C PHE A 60 -8.78 -7.00 6.33
N GLY A 61 -8.03 -6.78 7.39
CA GLY A 61 -6.84 -7.55 7.76
C GLY A 61 -5.72 -6.69 8.33
N GLN A 62 -4.93 -7.27 9.23
CA GLN A 62 -3.75 -6.67 9.84
C GLN A 62 -2.55 -6.75 8.88
N GLY A 63 -2.66 -6.02 7.79
CA GLY A 63 -1.66 -6.01 6.73
C GLY A 63 -1.58 -4.67 6.03
N ILE A 64 -1.00 -4.70 4.84
CA ILE A 64 -0.81 -3.53 3.99
C ILE A 64 -1.98 -3.46 3.03
N SER A 65 -2.83 -2.44 3.18
CA SER A 65 -3.95 -2.23 2.28
C SER A 65 -3.52 -1.49 1.01
N PHE A 66 -3.86 -2.06 -0.13
CA PHE A 66 -3.80 -1.44 -1.45
C PHE A 66 -5.21 -1.24 -2.00
N SER A 67 -5.36 -0.34 -2.97
CA SER A 67 -6.63 -0.12 -3.65
C SER A 67 -6.47 -0.02 -5.15
N SER A 68 -7.45 -0.51 -5.90
CA SER A 68 -7.56 -0.29 -7.35
C SER A 68 -8.01 1.14 -7.70
N ASP A 69 -8.49 1.91 -6.71
CA ASP A 69 -8.97 3.28 -6.87
C ASP A 69 -8.09 4.25 -6.04
N ALA A 70 -7.35 5.11 -6.74
CA ALA A 70 -6.48 6.11 -6.13
C ALA A 70 -7.25 7.14 -5.27
N TYR A 71 -8.48 7.50 -5.65
CA TYR A 71 -9.33 8.38 -4.86
C TYR A 71 -9.75 7.70 -3.56
N TYR A 72 -10.15 6.43 -3.63
CA TYR A 72 -10.47 5.63 -2.45
C TYR A 72 -9.27 5.50 -1.51
N ALA A 73 -8.09 5.15 -2.04
CA ALA A 73 -6.85 5.08 -1.26
C ALA A 73 -6.56 6.40 -0.52
N ASN A 74 -6.64 7.54 -1.21
CA ASN A 74 -6.41 8.85 -0.62
C ASN A 74 -7.46 9.24 0.42
N LYS A 75 -8.75 8.99 0.14
CA LYS A 75 -9.87 9.29 1.07
C LYS A 75 -9.72 8.56 2.40
N HIS A 76 -9.25 7.31 2.36
CA HIS A 76 -9.06 6.47 3.53
C HIS A 76 -7.60 6.46 4.05
N CYS A 77 -6.74 7.31 3.50
CA CYS A 77 -5.43 7.64 4.09
C CYS A 77 -5.62 8.32 5.45
N ASN A 78 -4.80 7.96 6.45
CA ASN A 78 -4.91 8.46 7.82
C ASN A 78 -5.08 9.99 7.82
N LYS A 79 -6.14 10.49 8.46
CA LYS A 79 -6.45 11.93 8.55
C LYS A 79 -5.40 12.72 9.33
N ASN A 80 -4.62 12.04 10.19
CA ASN A 80 -3.51 12.63 10.93
C ASN A 80 -2.24 12.76 10.09
N ASN A 81 -2.22 12.25 8.86
CA ASN A 81 -1.09 12.51 7.96
C ASN A 81 -1.10 13.98 7.53
N PRO A 82 0.07 14.62 7.48
CA PRO A 82 0.21 16.02 7.09
C PRO A 82 -0.35 16.27 5.68
N ASP A 83 -0.53 17.55 5.34
CA ASP A 83 -0.92 17.97 3.99
C ASP A 83 -0.02 17.37 2.91
N ASP A 84 1.23 17.08 3.26
CA ASP A 84 2.23 16.43 2.44
C ASP A 84 2.05 14.91 2.35
N ARG A 85 1.41 14.47 1.27
CA ARG A 85 1.03 13.08 1.01
C ARG A 85 1.85 12.46 -0.11
N ALA A 86 1.85 11.14 -0.12
CA ALA A 86 2.40 10.34 -1.21
C ALA A 86 1.42 9.24 -1.63
N MET A 87 1.39 8.97 -2.93
CA MET A 87 0.74 7.82 -3.53
C MET A 87 1.83 6.90 -4.06
N ILE A 88 1.84 5.67 -3.55
CA ILE A 88 2.72 4.61 -4.05
C ILE A 88 1.90 3.79 -5.06
N CYS A 89 2.39 3.70 -6.28
CA CYS A 89 1.88 2.79 -7.30
C CYS A 89 2.72 1.52 -7.24
N ALA A 90 2.12 0.41 -6.82
CA ALA A 90 2.79 -0.85 -6.62
C ALA A 90 2.26 -1.93 -7.57
N LYS A 91 3.13 -2.85 -7.97
CA LYS A 91 2.70 -4.16 -8.46
C LYS A 91 2.46 -5.05 -7.24
N VAL A 92 1.34 -5.75 -7.18
CA VAL A 92 0.94 -6.57 -6.04
C VAL A 92 0.66 -7.98 -6.55
N LEU A 93 1.25 -8.98 -5.90
CA LEU A 93 1.03 -10.39 -6.22
C LEU A 93 -0.28 -10.87 -5.61
N VAL A 94 -1.15 -11.42 -6.44
CA VAL A 94 -2.46 -11.94 -6.05
C VAL A 94 -2.66 -13.31 -6.71
N SER A 95 -2.93 -14.34 -5.91
CA SER A 95 -3.31 -15.66 -6.42
C SER A 95 -4.70 -16.03 -5.91
N GLU A 96 -4.82 -16.45 -4.66
CA GLU A 96 -6.07 -16.79 -3.99
C GLU A 96 -6.57 -15.64 -3.11
N GLU A 97 -7.86 -15.39 -3.20
CA GLU A 97 -8.52 -14.25 -2.56
C GLU A 97 -9.59 -14.72 -1.59
N CYS A 98 -9.75 -14.00 -0.48
CA CYS A 98 -10.81 -14.26 0.48
C CYS A 98 -11.36 -12.97 1.09
N GLU A 99 -12.60 -12.99 1.57
CA GLU A 99 -13.19 -11.82 2.20
C GLU A 99 -12.45 -11.46 3.50
N GLY A 100 -11.96 -10.22 3.55
CA GLY A 100 -11.25 -9.70 4.71
C GLY A 100 -12.20 -9.24 5.81
N PHE A 101 -11.75 -9.40 7.05
CA PHE A 101 -12.47 -8.92 8.23
C PHE A 101 -11.53 -8.22 9.21
N GLU A 102 -12.11 -7.52 10.17
CA GLU A 102 -11.36 -6.74 11.15
C GLU A 102 -10.50 -7.67 12.02
N ASN A 103 -9.22 -7.32 12.19
CA ASN A 103 -8.25 -8.11 12.95
C ASN A 103 -7.89 -9.49 12.36
N LEU A 104 -8.21 -9.77 11.10
CA LEU A 104 -7.64 -10.92 10.39
C LEU A 104 -6.11 -10.78 10.34
N LEU A 105 -5.40 -11.63 11.09
CA LEU A 105 -3.94 -11.58 11.19
C LEU A 105 -3.25 -12.17 9.96
N LEU A 106 -3.57 -13.42 9.63
CA LEU A 106 -3.02 -14.16 8.51
C LEU A 106 -4.12 -15.08 7.95
N PRO A 107 -4.55 -14.90 6.70
CA PRO A 107 -5.50 -15.82 6.08
C PRO A 107 -4.87 -17.20 5.87
N LEU A 108 -5.62 -18.25 6.21
CA LEU A 108 -5.18 -19.65 6.00
C LEU A 108 -5.54 -20.16 4.59
N SER A 109 -6.60 -19.61 4.00
CA SER A 109 -7.18 -20.09 2.74
C SER A 109 -6.84 -19.24 1.52
N CYS A 110 -6.19 -18.08 1.71
CA CYS A 110 -5.92 -17.13 0.63
C CYS A 110 -4.59 -16.40 0.90
N ASP A 111 -4.00 -15.77 -0.12
CA ASP A 111 -2.82 -14.90 0.06
C ASP A 111 -3.19 -13.42 0.17
N THR A 112 -4.39 -13.06 -0.29
CA THR A 112 -4.87 -11.68 -0.34
C THR A 112 -6.27 -11.61 0.24
N SER A 113 -6.47 -10.81 1.28
CA SER A 113 -7.83 -10.52 1.73
C SER A 113 -8.40 -9.32 0.98
N THR A 114 -9.70 -9.38 0.67
CA THR A 114 -10.39 -8.34 -0.10
C THR A 114 -11.39 -7.57 0.76
N GLY A 115 -11.80 -6.40 0.28
CA GLY A 115 -12.82 -5.62 0.95
C GLY A 115 -13.41 -4.53 0.07
N ASN A 116 -14.61 -4.08 0.46
CA ASN A 116 -15.32 -2.98 -0.20
C ASN A 116 -15.51 -3.21 -1.72
N ASN A 117 -16.14 -4.34 -2.09
CA ASN A 117 -16.37 -4.75 -3.48
C ASN A 117 -15.06 -4.81 -4.28
N ASP A 118 -14.07 -5.55 -3.76
CA ASP A 118 -12.72 -5.74 -4.34
C ASP A 118 -11.90 -4.47 -4.57
N ARG A 119 -12.35 -3.32 -4.05
CA ARG A 119 -11.58 -2.07 -4.11
C ARG A 119 -10.40 -2.08 -3.16
N VAL A 120 -10.34 -2.99 -2.20
CA VAL A 120 -9.23 -3.14 -1.25
C VAL A 120 -8.65 -4.54 -1.37
N LYS A 121 -7.33 -4.62 -1.43
CA LYS A 121 -6.54 -5.85 -1.34
C LYS A 121 -5.57 -5.68 -0.17
N VAL A 122 -5.46 -6.65 0.73
CA VAL A 122 -4.52 -6.60 1.86
C VAL A 122 -3.48 -7.71 1.74
N LYS A 123 -2.21 -7.33 1.88
CA LYS A 123 -1.04 -8.22 1.87
C LYS A 123 -0.41 -8.30 3.24
N PHE A 124 0.15 -9.46 3.58
CA PHE A 124 0.51 -9.80 4.96
C PHE A 124 1.99 -10.10 5.15
N TYR A 125 2.71 -10.39 4.06
CA TYR A 125 4.13 -10.72 4.09
C TYR A 125 4.96 -9.75 3.26
N ASP A 126 6.26 -9.77 3.53
CA ASP A 126 7.24 -9.00 2.77
C ASP A 126 7.35 -9.49 1.33
N ASN A 127 7.77 -8.58 0.45
CA ASN A 127 8.05 -8.84 -0.97
C ASN A 127 6.82 -9.28 -1.79
N GLU A 128 5.61 -9.24 -1.23
CA GLU A 128 4.36 -9.52 -1.95
C GLU A 128 3.93 -8.37 -2.88
N PHE A 129 4.68 -7.26 -2.86
CA PHE A 129 4.46 -6.12 -3.72
C PHE A 129 5.79 -5.44 -4.07
N TYR A 130 5.81 -4.74 -5.20
CA TYR A 130 6.93 -3.94 -5.67
C TYR A 130 6.49 -2.49 -5.91
N PRO A 131 6.99 -1.51 -5.13
CA PRO A 131 6.67 -0.10 -5.32
C PRO A 131 7.38 0.44 -6.58
N ALA A 132 6.63 0.58 -7.68
CA ALA A 132 7.18 1.01 -8.96
C ALA A 132 7.34 2.53 -9.07
N TYR A 133 6.40 3.30 -8.51
CA TYR A 133 6.39 4.75 -8.57
C TYR A 133 5.87 5.38 -7.29
N VAL A 134 6.35 6.59 -6.99
CA VAL A 134 5.83 7.42 -5.90
C VAL A 134 5.49 8.80 -6.42
N ALA A 135 4.24 9.23 -6.23
CA ALA A 135 3.78 10.57 -6.52
C ALA A 135 3.56 11.33 -5.21
N ARG A 136 4.33 12.41 -4.98
CA ARG A 136 4.13 13.33 -3.86
C ARG A 136 3.11 14.40 -4.25
N TYR A 137 2.17 14.70 -3.35
CA TYR A 137 1.13 15.71 -3.59
C TYR A 137 0.66 16.31 -2.27
N THR A 138 0.08 17.51 -2.33
CA THR A 138 -0.59 18.13 -1.19
C THR A 138 -2.07 17.82 -1.21
N ASN A 139 -2.68 17.54 -0.05
CA ASN A 139 -4.13 17.38 0.03
C ASN A 139 -4.83 18.72 -0.28
N PRO A 140 -5.61 18.84 -1.37
CA PRO A 140 -6.22 20.12 -1.76
C PRO A 140 -7.28 20.62 -0.77
N ASN A 141 -7.81 19.75 0.10
CA ASN A 141 -8.83 20.13 1.09
C ASN A 141 -8.32 21.08 2.20
N THR A 142 -7.02 21.32 2.30
CA THR A 142 -6.41 22.21 3.31
C THR A 142 -5.95 23.55 2.74
N VAL A 143 -5.80 23.68 1.42
CA VAL A 143 -5.37 24.93 0.76
C VAL A 143 -6.42 26.04 0.86
N ASN A 144 -7.69 25.70 1.14
CA ASN A 144 -8.79 26.66 1.29
C ASN A 144 -8.91 27.31 2.69
N LYS A 145 -8.00 27.06 3.64
CA LYS A 145 -7.89 27.86 4.88
C LYS A 145 -6.99 29.09 4.70
N CYS A 146 -6.93 29.66 3.49
CA CYS A 146 -6.29 30.95 3.27
C CYS A 146 -7.00 32.00 4.14
N ARG A 147 -6.27 32.54 5.12
CA ARG A 147 -6.74 33.45 6.16
C ARG A 147 -7.45 34.65 5.53
N ARG A 148 -8.77 34.76 5.71
CA ARG A 148 -9.47 36.04 5.53
C ARG A 148 -9.03 36.98 6.65
N PHE A 149 -7.96 37.75 6.40
CA PHE A 149 -7.70 38.96 7.17
C PHE A 149 -8.85 39.94 6.89
N HIS A 150 -9.80 40.04 7.82
CA HIS A 150 -10.71 41.18 7.83
C HIS A 150 -9.92 42.35 8.40
N ARG A 151 -9.67 43.36 7.56
CA ARG A 151 -9.33 44.69 8.07
C ARG A 151 -10.57 45.25 8.76
N LYS A 152 -10.46 45.55 10.04
CA LYS A 152 -11.14 46.69 10.67
C LYS A 152 -10.06 47.59 11.24
#